data_AF-A0A9Q8VAU8-F1
#
_entry.id   AF-A0A9Q8VAU8-F1
#
_cell.length_a   1.000
_cell.length_b   1.000
_cell.length_c   1.000
_cell.angle_alpha   90.00
_cell.angle_beta   90.00
_cell.angle_gamma   90.00
#
_symmetry.space_group_name_H-M   'P 1'
#
loop_
_entity.id
_entity.type
_entity.pdbx_description
1 polymer ?
#
loop_
_entity_poly.entity_id
_entity_poly.type
_entity_poly.pdbx_seq_one_letter_code
_entity_poly.pdbx_strand_id
1 'polypeptide(L)'
;MSGPVQQPAASVNTGAMATSSSWSLRAALEPHIDVPFNGWLVLILTLTYACALRAPGLLLLAVLGVSAAIAVFDTTSTAGEMVKTMCELPLGLGSVLCFLVAGRPLKARLLPAFETYVNLAVYGNIGMMVATPAGGTLRGACSRVACAALFLWIVQQGRRAAWRTMRLHDSMFVFTAVGRGWILAHAAYRFVLLTLPCFGSGRRHRLLEVYSLAGTWALSRASGLPFEHCFGMADTLVVPAVTAWSSVATTFGLVPPPPPPRDAHQHNSARRASDHIGATADACLGAVSLAVAAFACYNMVVAPRPRPQGAPRT
;
A
#
# COMPACT_ATOMS: atom_id res chain seq x y z
N MET A 1 44.25 -17.99 -71.75
CA MET A 1 42.85 -18.39 -71.53
C MET A 1 42.35 -17.57 -70.35
N SER A 2 41.73 -16.42 -70.65
CA SER A 2 41.29 -15.43 -69.69
C SER A 2 39.77 -15.52 -69.59
N GLY A 3 39.25 -16.05 -68.49
CA GLY A 3 37.81 -16.13 -68.21
C GLY A 3 37.32 -14.84 -67.53
N PRO A 4 36.10 -14.36 -67.82
CA PRO A 4 35.56 -13.16 -67.18
C PRO A 4 35.12 -13.45 -65.74
N VAL A 5 35.53 -12.59 -64.82
CA VAL A 5 35.09 -12.58 -63.42
C VAL A 5 33.70 -11.96 -63.36
N GLN A 6 32.71 -12.77 -62.99
CA GLN A 6 31.31 -12.38 -62.83
C GLN A 6 31.13 -11.73 -61.46
N GLN A 7 30.79 -10.43 -61.42
CA GLN A 7 30.41 -9.72 -60.19
C GLN A 7 29.02 -10.19 -59.70
N PRO A 8 28.83 -10.42 -58.38
CA PRO A 8 27.50 -10.70 -57.85
C PRO A 8 26.68 -9.41 -57.72
N ALA A 9 25.43 -9.48 -58.21
CA ALA A 9 24.43 -8.44 -58.10
C ALA A 9 24.04 -8.20 -56.64
N ALA A 10 24.14 -6.94 -56.20
CA ALA A 10 23.62 -6.50 -54.92
C ALA A 10 22.09 -6.50 -54.96
N SER A 11 21.45 -7.46 -54.30
CA SER A 11 20.02 -7.44 -54.03
C SER A 11 19.73 -6.37 -52.98
N VAL A 12 19.17 -5.25 -53.41
CA VAL A 12 18.61 -4.21 -52.54
C VAL A 12 17.43 -4.82 -51.79
N ASN A 13 17.66 -5.18 -50.53
CA ASN A 13 16.64 -5.67 -49.64
C ASN A 13 15.90 -4.45 -49.07
N THR A 14 14.87 -3.97 -49.76
CA THR A 14 13.88 -3.03 -49.19
C THR A 14 13.03 -3.78 -48.18
N GLY A 15 13.63 -4.03 -47.02
CA GLY A 15 12.93 -4.51 -45.83
C GLY A 15 11.93 -3.45 -45.40
N ALA A 16 10.66 -3.78 -45.57
CA ALA A 16 9.53 -3.03 -45.10
C ALA A 16 9.79 -2.48 -43.69
N MET A 17 9.64 -1.16 -43.56
CA MET A 17 9.58 -0.43 -42.30
C MET A 17 8.31 -0.88 -41.57
N ALA A 18 8.36 -2.07 -40.99
CA ALA A 18 7.31 -2.61 -40.15
C ALA A 18 7.20 -1.70 -38.93
N THR A 19 6.06 -1.03 -38.83
CA THR A 19 5.60 -0.29 -37.66
C THR A 19 5.50 -1.23 -36.45
N SER A 20 6.60 -1.49 -35.77
CA SER A 20 6.64 -2.24 -34.50
C SER A 20 6.85 -1.31 -33.31
N SER A 21 5.97 -0.31 -33.14
CA SER A 21 6.00 0.59 -31.98
C SER A 21 4.85 0.34 -31.00
N SER A 22 4.23 -0.84 -31.03
CA SER A 22 3.47 -1.36 -29.90
C SER A 22 4.36 -2.30 -29.07
N TRP A 23 5.48 -1.77 -28.58
CA TRP A 23 6.01 -2.29 -27.31
C TRP A 23 4.90 -2.01 -26.30
N SER A 24 4.01 -2.99 -26.14
CA SER A 24 2.79 -2.79 -25.37
C SER A 24 3.19 -2.35 -23.97
N LEU A 25 2.52 -1.32 -23.46
CA LEU A 25 2.72 -0.82 -22.10
C LEU A 25 2.68 -1.97 -21.07
N ARG A 26 1.97 -3.05 -21.39
CA ARG A 26 1.98 -4.35 -20.71
C ARG A 26 3.37 -4.98 -20.60
N ALA A 27 4.13 -5.11 -21.69
CA ALA A 27 5.48 -5.69 -21.68
C ALA A 27 6.48 -4.86 -20.84
N ALA A 28 6.29 -3.54 -20.77
CA ALA A 28 7.09 -2.66 -19.93
C ALA A 28 6.71 -2.74 -18.43
N LEU A 29 5.44 -3.02 -18.11
CA LEU A 29 4.93 -3.10 -16.74
C LEU A 29 4.98 -4.51 -16.12
N GLU A 30 4.92 -5.56 -16.92
CA GLU A 30 4.97 -6.97 -16.51
C GLU A 30 6.18 -7.33 -15.62
N PRO A 31 7.41 -6.82 -15.83
CA PRO A 31 8.53 -7.06 -14.90
C PRO A 31 8.36 -6.33 -13.55
N HIS A 32 7.33 -5.50 -13.39
CA HIS A 32 7.13 -4.64 -12.24
C HIS A 32 5.79 -4.86 -11.54
N ILE A 33 4.80 -5.45 -12.20
CA ILE A 33 3.46 -5.69 -11.67
C ILE A 33 3.13 -7.17 -11.85
N ASP A 34 2.74 -7.83 -10.77
CA ASP A 34 2.21 -9.19 -10.82
C ASP A 34 0.76 -9.17 -11.35
N VAL A 35 0.61 -9.18 -12.68
CA VAL A 35 -0.70 -9.07 -13.36
C VAL A 35 -1.72 -10.11 -12.88
N PRO A 36 -1.41 -11.42 -12.80
CA PRO A 36 -2.40 -12.40 -12.35
C PRO A 36 -2.79 -12.19 -10.87
N PHE A 37 -1.83 -11.89 -10.00
CA PHE A 37 -2.13 -11.58 -8.59
C PHE A 37 -3.08 -10.37 -8.48
N ASN A 38 -2.79 -9.30 -9.23
CA ASN A 38 -3.57 -8.07 -9.20
C ASN A 38 -4.96 -8.23 -9.85
N GLY A 39 -5.11 -9.08 -10.86
CA GLY A 39 -6.42 -9.42 -11.44
C GLY A 39 -7.36 -10.04 -10.41
N TRP A 40 -6.89 -11.03 -9.66
CA TRP A 40 -7.63 -11.61 -8.53
C TRP A 40 -7.87 -10.59 -7.42
N LEU A 41 -6.87 -9.78 -7.10
CA LEU A 41 -7.00 -8.78 -6.06
C LEU A 41 -8.09 -7.74 -6.39
N VAL A 42 -8.22 -7.28 -7.63
CA VAL A 42 -9.30 -6.38 -8.04
C VAL A 42 -10.68 -7.01 -7.82
N LEU A 43 -10.85 -8.29 -8.15
CA LEU A 43 -12.09 -9.02 -7.88
C LEU A 43 -12.37 -9.09 -6.36
N ILE A 44 -11.37 -9.48 -5.57
CA ILE A 44 -11.47 -9.57 -4.11
C ILE A 44 -11.82 -8.20 -3.52
N LEU A 45 -11.16 -7.12 -3.94
CA LEU A 45 -11.43 -5.77 -3.46
C LEU A 45 -12.83 -5.30 -3.83
N THR A 46 -13.32 -5.64 -5.02
CA THR A 46 -14.68 -5.32 -5.45
C THR A 46 -15.72 -6.01 -4.56
N LEU A 47 -15.51 -7.31 -4.26
CA LEU A 47 -16.36 -8.08 -3.35
C LEU A 47 -16.29 -7.54 -1.92
N THR A 48 -15.08 -7.27 -1.42
CA THR A 48 -14.83 -6.67 -0.09
C THR A 48 -15.54 -5.32 0.04
N TYR A 49 -15.43 -4.45 -0.96
CA TYR A 49 -16.13 -3.17 -0.99
C TYR A 49 -17.65 -3.34 -0.96
N ALA A 50 -18.20 -4.20 -1.83
CA ALA A 50 -19.63 -4.45 -1.87
C ALA A 50 -20.16 -5.01 -0.55
N CYS A 51 -19.42 -5.95 0.08
CA CYS A 51 -19.78 -6.50 1.37
C CYS A 51 -19.65 -5.48 2.49
N ALA A 52 -18.62 -4.63 2.50
CA ALA A 52 -18.46 -3.59 3.50
C ALA A 52 -19.65 -2.62 3.52
N LEU A 53 -20.21 -2.30 2.35
CA LEU A 53 -21.37 -1.41 2.23
C LEU A 53 -22.71 -2.09 2.52
N ARG A 54 -22.89 -3.34 2.08
CA ARG A 54 -24.22 -4.00 2.08
C ARG A 54 -24.39 -5.07 3.15
N ALA A 55 -23.30 -5.75 3.53
CA ALA A 55 -23.33 -6.91 4.41
C ALA A 55 -22.04 -7.00 5.25
N PRO A 56 -21.75 -6.02 6.13
CA PRO A 56 -20.51 -6.00 6.91
C PRO A 56 -20.34 -7.23 7.81
N GLY A 57 -21.45 -7.85 8.23
CA GLY A 57 -21.44 -9.13 8.96
C GLY A 57 -20.92 -10.30 8.12
N LEU A 58 -21.27 -10.37 6.83
CA LEU A 58 -20.74 -11.39 5.93
C LEU A 58 -19.24 -11.18 5.72
N LEU A 59 -18.81 -9.92 5.53
CA LEU A 59 -17.38 -9.60 5.41
C LEU A 59 -16.62 -9.96 6.69
N LEU A 60 -17.19 -9.72 7.87
CA LEU A 60 -16.59 -10.12 9.14
C LEU A 60 -16.38 -11.63 9.22
N LEU A 61 -17.39 -12.44 8.87
CA LEU A 61 -17.27 -13.89 8.85
C LEU A 61 -16.19 -14.35 7.86
N ALA A 62 -16.11 -13.73 6.68
CA ALA A 62 -15.08 -14.01 5.70
C ALA A 62 -13.68 -13.68 6.25
N VAL A 63 -13.50 -12.51 6.88
CA VAL A 63 -12.22 -12.11 7.50
C VAL A 63 -11.81 -13.09 8.58
N LEU A 64 -12.71 -13.48 9.50
CA LEU A 64 -12.40 -14.44 10.55
C LEU A 64 -12.09 -15.83 10.00
N GLY A 65 -12.86 -16.30 9.00
CA GLY A 65 -12.64 -17.58 8.35
C GLY A 65 -11.30 -17.65 7.62
N VAL A 66 -10.96 -16.62 6.84
CA VAL A 66 -9.66 -16.52 6.14
C VAL A 66 -8.52 -16.42 7.15
N SER A 67 -8.68 -15.66 8.23
CA SER A 67 -7.68 -15.57 9.30
C SER A 67 -7.42 -16.93 9.94
N ALA A 68 -8.47 -17.68 10.27
CA ALA A 68 -8.36 -19.03 10.81
C ALA A 68 -7.69 -20.00 9.83
N ALA A 69 -8.07 -19.93 8.54
CA ALA A 69 -7.45 -20.76 7.50
C ALA A 69 -5.95 -20.46 7.38
N ILE A 70 -5.53 -19.19 7.34
CA ILE A 70 -4.11 -18.83 7.30
C ILE A 70 -3.40 -19.32 8.58
N ALA A 71 -3.97 -19.09 9.76
CA ALA A 71 -3.35 -19.51 11.02
C ALA A 71 -3.14 -21.04 11.12
N VAL A 72 -4.02 -21.84 10.51
CA VAL A 72 -3.95 -23.31 10.55
C VAL A 72 -3.08 -23.88 9.43
N PHE A 73 -3.19 -23.34 8.21
CA PHE A 73 -2.59 -23.95 7.02
C PHE A 73 -1.29 -23.28 6.56
N ASP A 74 -1.02 -22.04 6.96
CA ASP A 74 0.20 -21.35 6.56
C ASP A 74 1.41 -21.79 7.40
N THR A 75 2.19 -22.70 6.84
CA THR A 75 3.44 -23.19 7.40
C THR A 75 4.67 -22.46 6.85
N THR A 76 4.47 -21.50 5.95
CA THR A 76 5.54 -20.85 5.18
C THR A 76 5.91 -19.47 5.70
N SER A 77 4.97 -18.75 6.30
CA SER A 77 5.20 -17.42 6.85
C SER A 77 6.12 -17.45 8.08
N THR A 78 7.01 -16.47 8.16
CA THR A 78 7.76 -16.18 9.38
C THR A 78 6.83 -15.72 10.51
N ALA A 79 7.28 -15.81 11.76
CA ALA A 79 6.52 -15.30 12.91
C ALA A 79 6.13 -13.82 12.74
N GLY A 80 7.00 -12.99 12.17
CA GLY A 80 6.72 -11.58 11.90
C GLY A 80 5.63 -11.38 10.85
N GLU A 81 5.64 -12.16 9.77
CA GLU A 81 4.60 -12.12 8.74
C GLU A 81 3.25 -12.61 9.27
N MET A 82 3.25 -13.65 10.11
CA MET A 82 2.06 -14.14 10.78
C MET A 82 1.48 -13.10 11.75
N VAL A 83 2.32 -12.49 12.59
CA VAL A 83 1.91 -11.40 13.50
C VAL A 83 1.30 -10.24 12.70
N LYS A 84 1.97 -9.80 11.63
CA LYS A 84 1.44 -8.76 10.75
C LYS A 84 0.07 -9.13 10.19
N THR A 85 -0.07 -10.35 9.69
CA THR A 85 -1.32 -10.88 9.14
C THR A 85 -2.44 -10.86 10.19
N MET A 86 -2.16 -11.30 11.43
CA MET A 86 -3.13 -11.27 12.53
C MET A 86 -3.45 -9.84 13.01
N CYS A 87 -2.49 -8.93 12.95
CA CYS A 87 -2.71 -7.52 13.26
C CYS A 87 -3.60 -6.84 12.21
N GLU A 88 -3.46 -7.17 10.92
CA GLU A 88 -4.19 -6.51 9.83
C GLU A 88 -5.59 -7.10 9.61
N LEU A 89 -5.74 -8.43 9.66
CA LEU A 89 -7.00 -9.11 9.37
C LEU A 89 -7.96 -9.14 10.57
N PRO A 90 -7.83 -10.05 11.57
CA PRO A 90 -8.83 -10.16 12.62
C PRO A 90 -8.78 -8.98 13.59
N LEU A 91 -7.58 -8.48 13.93
CA LEU A 91 -7.44 -7.34 14.83
C LEU A 91 -7.75 -6.03 14.10
N GLY A 92 -7.21 -5.80 12.90
CA GLY A 92 -7.47 -4.60 12.11
C GLY A 92 -8.89 -4.55 11.55
N LEU A 93 -9.08 -5.10 10.35
CA LEU A 93 -10.37 -5.05 9.65
C LEU A 93 -11.50 -5.75 10.43
N GLY A 94 -11.21 -6.89 11.07
CA GLY A 94 -12.18 -7.65 11.84
C GLY A 94 -12.76 -6.87 13.02
N SER A 95 -11.93 -6.13 13.78
CA SER A 95 -12.44 -5.30 14.88
C SER A 95 -13.31 -4.14 14.38
N VAL A 96 -12.93 -3.51 13.26
CA VAL A 96 -13.71 -2.45 12.62
C VAL A 96 -15.08 -2.98 12.20
N LEU A 97 -15.12 -4.12 11.51
CA LEU A 97 -16.37 -4.74 11.08
C LEU A 97 -17.22 -5.21 12.27
N CYS A 98 -16.61 -5.79 13.30
CA CYS A 98 -17.30 -6.18 14.53
C CYS A 98 -17.94 -4.95 15.20
N PHE A 99 -17.21 -3.84 15.31
CA PHE A 99 -17.74 -2.59 15.84
C PHE A 99 -18.86 -2.03 14.94
N LEU A 100 -18.75 -2.12 13.61
CA LEU A 100 -19.78 -1.66 12.68
C LEU A 100 -21.04 -2.54 12.70
N VAL A 101 -20.93 -3.83 13.00
CA VAL A 101 -22.08 -4.76 13.12
C VAL A 101 -22.75 -4.64 14.49
N ALA A 102 -22.02 -4.19 15.52
CA ALA A 102 -22.56 -4.04 16.87
C ALA A 102 -23.81 -3.15 16.93
N GLY A 103 -24.69 -3.45 17.89
CA GLY A 103 -25.88 -2.64 18.17
C GLY A 103 -25.51 -1.21 18.60
N ARG A 104 -26.41 -0.25 18.32
CA ARG A 104 -26.26 1.16 18.73
C ARG A 104 -25.86 1.36 20.20
N PRO A 105 -26.46 0.69 21.21
CA PRO A 105 -26.06 0.89 22.60
C PRO A 105 -24.62 0.43 22.87
N LEU A 106 -24.20 -0.69 22.27
CA LEU A 106 -22.85 -1.20 22.42
C LEU A 106 -21.82 -0.28 21.74
N LYS A 107 -22.12 0.22 20.54
CA LYS A 107 -21.30 1.22 19.84
C LYS A 107 -21.11 2.47 20.69
N ALA A 108 -22.18 3.04 21.22
CA ALA A 108 -22.10 4.25 22.04
C ALA A 108 -21.23 4.05 23.30
N ARG A 109 -21.36 2.87 23.95
CA ARG A 109 -20.56 2.52 25.12
C ARG A 109 -19.08 2.30 24.79
N LEU A 110 -18.78 1.63 23.68
CA LEU A 110 -17.42 1.23 23.31
C LEU A 110 -16.68 2.27 22.46
N LEU A 111 -17.37 3.29 21.93
CA LEU A 111 -16.78 4.26 21.02
C LEU A 111 -15.48 4.90 21.55
N PRO A 112 -15.36 5.35 22.82
CA PRO A 112 -14.10 5.93 23.30
C PRO A 112 -12.95 4.93 23.35
N ALA A 113 -13.22 3.69 23.75
CA ALA A 113 -12.23 2.62 23.81
C ALA A 113 -11.80 2.20 22.39
N PHE A 114 -12.77 2.07 21.49
CA PHE A 114 -12.52 1.75 20.09
C PHE A 114 -11.75 2.87 19.37
N GLU A 115 -12.03 4.14 19.68
CA GLU A 115 -11.28 5.28 19.19
C GLU A 115 -9.82 5.26 19.65
N THR A 116 -9.59 4.94 20.92
CA THR A 116 -8.24 4.76 21.45
C THR A 116 -7.53 3.62 20.73
N TYR A 117 -8.21 2.49 20.55
CA TYR A 117 -7.69 1.32 19.86
C TYR A 117 -7.27 1.65 18.41
N VAL A 118 -8.14 2.27 17.62
CA VAL A 118 -7.83 2.62 16.23
C VAL A 118 -6.70 3.63 16.15
N ASN A 119 -6.69 4.64 17.03
CA ASN A 119 -5.57 5.58 17.11
C ASN A 119 -4.24 4.85 17.35
N LEU A 120 -4.20 3.96 18.36
CA LEU A 120 -3.00 3.16 18.63
C LEU A 120 -2.61 2.27 17.44
N ALA A 121 -3.57 1.66 16.75
CA ALA A 121 -3.32 0.84 15.58
C ALA A 121 -2.73 1.67 14.42
N VAL A 122 -3.31 2.83 14.11
CA VAL A 122 -2.84 3.72 13.03
C VAL A 122 -1.45 4.28 13.34
N TYR A 123 -1.26 4.86 14.53
CA TYR A 123 0.04 5.42 14.92
C TYR A 123 1.09 4.32 15.08
N GLY A 124 0.73 3.17 15.65
CA GLY A 124 1.62 2.02 15.79
C GLY A 124 2.08 1.50 14.43
N ASN A 125 1.17 1.31 13.47
CA ASN A 125 1.50 0.84 12.13
C ASN A 125 2.48 1.79 11.43
N ILE A 126 2.17 3.09 11.38
CA ILE A 126 3.05 4.09 10.75
C ILE A 126 4.38 4.20 11.50
N GLY A 127 4.35 4.17 12.84
CA GLY A 127 5.55 4.25 13.68
C GLY A 127 6.49 3.07 13.46
N MET A 128 5.97 1.84 13.36
CA MET A 128 6.79 0.66 13.07
C MET A 128 7.42 0.72 11.68
N MET A 129 6.79 1.39 10.70
CA MET A 129 7.38 1.54 9.37
C MET A 129 8.69 2.35 9.39
N VAL A 130 8.92 3.22 10.38
CA VAL A 130 10.21 3.93 10.56
C VAL A 130 11.37 2.95 10.78
N ALA A 131 11.10 1.82 11.43
CA ALA A 131 12.09 0.78 11.71
C ALA A 131 12.37 -0.12 10.48
N THR A 132 11.71 0.12 9.34
CA THR A 132 11.91 -0.68 8.13
C THR A 132 13.39 -0.68 7.71
N PRO A 133 14.00 -1.84 7.40
CA PRO A 133 15.39 -1.91 6.97
C PRO A 133 15.65 -1.06 5.72
N ALA A 134 16.63 -0.15 5.79
CA ALA A 134 17.00 0.72 4.65
C ALA A 134 17.73 -0.04 3.52
N GLY A 135 18.13 -1.29 3.77
CA GLY A 135 18.83 -2.14 2.79
C GLY A 135 20.17 -1.56 2.30
N GLY A 136 20.77 -0.62 3.03
CA GLY A 136 21.99 0.09 2.62
C GLY A 136 21.83 1.05 1.45
N THR A 137 20.59 1.42 1.09
CA THR A 137 20.28 2.30 -0.05
C THR A 137 20.05 3.76 0.38
N LEU A 138 20.30 4.73 -0.50
CA LEU A 138 20.00 6.14 -0.23
C LEU A 138 18.49 6.32 -0.08
N ARG A 139 17.69 5.74 -0.98
CA ARG A 139 16.22 5.84 -0.91
C ARG A 139 15.67 5.24 0.38
N GLY A 140 16.29 4.18 0.92
CA GLY A 140 15.92 3.59 2.20
C GLY A 140 16.20 4.52 3.38
N ALA A 141 17.36 5.18 3.41
CA ALA A 141 17.67 6.18 4.44
C ALA A 141 16.70 7.37 4.36
N CYS A 142 16.47 7.92 3.17
CA CYS A 142 15.52 9.02 2.95
C CYS A 142 14.08 8.62 3.30
N SER A 143 13.66 7.40 3.01
CA SER A 143 12.33 6.87 3.35
C SER A 143 12.11 6.84 4.86
N ARG A 144 13.12 6.51 5.67
CA ARG A 144 13.00 6.57 7.14
C ARG A 144 12.76 8.00 7.63
N VAL A 145 13.49 8.97 7.08
CA VAL A 145 13.30 10.38 7.41
C VAL A 145 11.89 10.84 7.02
N ALA A 146 11.43 10.49 5.82
CA ALA A 146 10.07 10.77 5.36
C ALA A 146 9.01 10.16 6.27
N CYS A 147 9.17 8.89 6.65
CA CYS A 147 8.27 8.19 7.56
C CYS A 147 8.22 8.86 8.93
N ALA A 148 9.37 9.22 9.50
CA ALA A 148 9.44 9.90 10.78
C ALA A 148 8.72 11.26 10.73
N ALA A 149 8.93 12.04 9.66
CA ALA A 149 8.25 13.31 9.47
C ALA A 149 6.72 13.15 9.32
N LEU A 150 6.26 12.17 8.54
CA LEU A 150 4.83 11.84 8.38
C LEU A 150 4.20 11.36 9.69
N PHE A 151 4.92 10.55 10.47
CA PHE A 151 4.50 10.07 11.78
C PHE A 151 4.34 11.23 12.77
N LEU A 152 5.33 12.11 12.85
CA LEU A 152 5.22 13.31 13.69
C LEU A 152 4.05 14.21 13.25
N TRP A 153 3.83 14.34 11.94
CA TRP A 153 2.74 15.13 11.40
C TRP A 153 1.37 14.58 11.79
N ILE A 154 1.14 13.26 11.63
CA ILE A 154 -0.15 12.66 12.01
C ILE A 154 -0.36 12.66 13.52
N VAL A 155 0.69 12.47 14.33
CA VAL A 155 0.62 12.60 15.80
C VAL A 155 0.24 14.03 16.18
N GLN A 156 0.80 15.05 15.52
CA GLN A 156 0.44 16.44 15.75
C GLN A 156 -1.03 16.71 15.39
N GLN A 157 -1.53 16.13 14.28
CA GLN A 157 -2.94 16.21 13.90
C GLN A 157 -3.85 15.55 14.94
N GLY A 158 -3.50 14.35 15.40
CA GLY A 158 -4.20 13.65 16.48
C GLY A 158 -4.30 14.49 17.75
N ARG A 159 -3.18 15.09 18.19
CA ARG A 159 -3.15 16.00 19.35
C ARG A 159 -4.05 17.22 19.16
N ARG A 160 -4.03 17.85 17.98
CA ARG A 160 -4.88 19.01 17.67
C ARG A 160 -6.37 18.66 17.69
N ALA A 161 -6.72 17.45 17.30
CA ALA A 161 -8.09 16.92 17.38
C ALA A 161 -8.45 16.37 18.79
N ALA A 162 -7.60 16.57 19.80
CA ALA A 162 -7.76 15.97 21.14
C ALA A 162 -7.99 14.46 21.09
N TRP A 163 -7.34 13.79 20.13
CA TRP A 163 -7.48 12.35 19.83
C TRP A 163 -8.89 11.90 19.44
N ARG A 164 -9.80 12.85 19.20
CA ARG A 164 -11.14 12.62 18.64
C ARG A 164 -11.06 12.55 17.13
N THR A 165 -10.49 11.48 16.63
CA THR A 165 -10.14 11.26 15.23
C THR A 165 -11.18 10.43 14.48
N MET A 166 -12.26 10.03 15.17
CA MET A 166 -13.24 9.12 14.63
C MET A 166 -14.64 9.71 14.58
N ARG A 167 -15.37 9.41 13.50
CA ARG A 167 -16.80 9.65 13.38
C ARG A 167 -17.48 8.41 12.79
N LEU A 168 -18.71 8.15 13.20
CA LEU A 168 -19.57 7.14 12.59
C LEU A 168 -20.54 7.82 11.64
N HIS A 169 -20.64 7.33 10.42
CA HIS A 169 -21.60 7.83 9.43
C HIS A 169 -22.24 6.65 8.68
N ASP A 170 -23.55 6.44 8.87
CA ASP A 170 -24.38 5.50 8.12
C ASP A 170 -23.78 4.09 7.90
N SER A 171 -23.10 3.56 8.93
CA SER A 171 -22.42 2.25 8.95
C SER A 171 -21.00 2.23 8.38
N MET A 172 -20.39 3.38 8.16
CA MET A 172 -18.97 3.50 7.86
C MET A 172 -18.20 4.13 9.00
N PHE A 173 -16.96 3.67 9.11
CA PHE A 173 -15.96 4.25 9.98
C PHE A 173 -15.26 5.40 9.24
N VAL A 174 -15.28 6.61 9.82
CA VAL A 174 -14.66 7.80 9.24
C VAL A 174 -13.48 8.22 10.13
N PHE A 175 -12.30 8.33 9.53
CA PHE A 175 -11.09 8.81 10.20
C PHE A 175 -10.80 10.25 9.78
N THR A 176 -10.96 11.19 10.71
CA THR A 176 -10.87 12.64 10.45
C THR A 176 -9.52 13.24 10.83
N ALA A 177 -8.53 12.44 11.23
CA ALA A 177 -7.22 12.96 11.61
C ALA A 177 -6.40 13.45 10.41
N VAL A 178 -6.65 12.90 9.21
CA VAL A 178 -5.83 13.13 8.03
C VAL A 178 -6.51 14.05 7.03
N GLY A 179 -5.71 14.91 6.39
CA GLY A 179 -6.15 15.75 5.28
C GLY A 179 -5.59 15.26 3.95
N ARG A 180 -6.07 15.83 2.84
CA ARG A 180 -5.63 15.48 1.47
C ARG A 180 -4.11 15.56 1.28
N GLY A 181 -3.48 16.60 1.84
CA GLY A 181 -2.03 16.76 1.77
C GLY A 181 -1.28 15.63 2.47
N TRP A 182 -1.76 15.20 3.64
CA TRP A 182 -1.15 14.07 4.34
C TRP A 182 -1.34 12.77 3.55
N ILE A 183 -2.54 12.52 3.02
CA ILE A 183 -2.84 11.33 2.20
C ILE A 183 -1.93 11.25 0.97
N LEU A 184 -1.78 12.36 0.23
CA LEU A 184 -0.90 12.41 -0.94
C LEU A 184 0.57 12.16 -0.57
N ALA A 185 1.05 12.80 0.49
CA ALA A 185 2.41 12.64 0.97
C ALA A 185 2.68 11.21 1.45
N HIS A 186 1.72 10.60 2.15
CA HIS A 186 1.76 9.20 2.58
C HIS A 186 1.76 8.23 1.39
N ALA A 187 0.93 8.47 0.37
CA ALA A 187 0.90 7.65 -0.83
C ALA A 187 2.23 7.72 -1.60
N ALA A 188 2.80 8.92 -1.77
CA ALA A 188 4.12 9.08 -2.38
C ALA A 188 5.22 8.37 -1.57
N TYR A 189 5.17 8.48 -0.24
CA TYR A 189 6.08 7.76 0.65
C TYR A 189 5.94 6.23 0.52
N ARG A 190 4.72 5.68 0.60
CA ARG A 190 4.49 4.23 0.47
C ARG A 190 4.87 3.70 -0.90
N PHE A 191 4.67 4.47 -1.96
CA PHE A 191 5.17 4.13 -3.28
C PHE A 191 6.69 3.92 -3.25
N VAL A 192 7.47 4.85 -2.70
CA VAL A 192 8.93 4.70 -2.58
C VAL A 192 9.29 3.54 -1.65
N LEU A 193 8.64 3.42 -0.50
CA LEU A 193 8.89 2.37 0.49
C LEU A 193 8.76 0.97 -0.10
N LEU A 194 7.74 0.73 -0.93
CA LEU A 194 7.47 -0.55 -1.57
C LEU A 194 8.47 -0.89 -2.69
N THR A 195 9.41 0.01 -2.99
CA THR A 195 10.57 -0.26 -3.85
C THR A 195 11.82 -0.71 -3.08
N LEU A 196 11.78 -0.75 -1.74
CA LEU A 196 12.92 -1.17 -0.93
C LEU A 196 13.17 -2.68 -1.03
N PRO A 197 14.44 -3.13 -0.98
CA PRO A 197 14.80 -4.54 -1.10
C PRO A 197 14.17 -5.46 -0.05
N CYS A 198 13.86 -4.93 1.14
CA CYS A 198 13.23 -5.72 2.21
C CYS A 198 11.81 -6.19 1.87
N PHE A 199 11.14 -5.54 0.91
CA PHE A 199 9.87 -6.00 0.38
C PHE A 199 10.13 -6.92 -0.82
N GLY A 200 10.89 -8.00 -0.64
CA GLY A 200 11.39 -8.89 -1.71
C GLY A 200 10.31 -9.45 -2.68
N SER A 201 9.04 -9.43 -2.29
CA SER A 201 7.87 -9.73 -3.14
C SER A 201 7.11 -8.47 -3.63
N GLY A 202 7.81 -7.32 -3.68
CA GLY A 202 7.23 -5.98 -3.84
C GLY A 202 6.35 -5.82 -5.08
N ARG A 203 6.55 -6.66 -6.10
CA ARG A 203 5.66 -6.77 -7.28
C ARG A 203 4.18 -6.94 -6.92
N ARG A 204 3.87 -7.66 -5.84
CA ARG A 204 2.48 -7.90 -5.37
C ARG A 204 1.86 -6.69 -4.68
N HIS A 205 2.70 -5.83 -4.09
CA HIS A 205 2.25 -4.71 -3.25
C HIS A 205 2.35 -3.35 -3.96
N ARG A 206 3.00 -3.25 -5.13
CA ARG A 206 3.25 -1.96 -5.81
C ARG A 206 2.03 -1.14 -6.17
N LEU A 207 0.86 -1.77 -6.32
CA LEU A 207 -0.40 -1.08 -6.63
C LEU A 207 -1.24 -0.74 -5.40
N LEU A 208 -0.73 -1.00 -4.20
CA LEU A 208 -1.44 -0.81 -2.94
C LEU A 208 -2.02 0.60 -2.80
N GLU A 209 -1.22 1.63 -3.06
CA GLU A 209 -1.68 3.02 -2.99
C GLU A 209 -2.72 3.36 -4.06
N VAL A 210 -2.59 2.80 -5.26
CA VAL A 210 -3.58 2.99 -6.32
C VAL A 210 -4.93 2.42 -5.88
N TYR A 211 -4.93 1.24 -5.26
CA TYR A 211 -6.13 0.63 -4.71
C TYR A 211 -6.70 1.41 -3.53
N SER A 212 -5.88 1.86 -2.57
CA SER A 212 -6.34 2.66 -1.42
C SER A 212 -6.95 3.99 -1.88
N LEU A 213 -6.33 4.69 -2.84
CA LEU A 213 -6.86 5.95 -3.38
C LEU A 213 -8.13 5.74 -4.22
N ALA A 214 -8.18 4.70 -5.06
CA ALA A 214 -9.37 4.35 -5.83
C ALA A 214 -10.54 3.96 -4.92
N GLY A 215 -10.28 3.15 -3.88
CA GLY A 215 -11.25 2.79 -2.86
C GLY A 215 -11.75 4.01 -2.08
N THR A 216 -10.85 4.94 -1.73
CA THR A 216 -11.19 6.20 -1.07
C THR A 216 -12.14 7.03 -1.94
N TRP A 217 -11.83 7.16 -3.23
CA TRP A 217 -12.67 7.87 -4.18
C TRP A 217 -14.05 7.21 -4.34
N ALA A 218 -14.09 5.87 -4.48
CA ALA A 218 -15.33 5.12 -4.60
C ALA A 218 -16.21 5.25 -3.34
N LEU A 219 -15.63 5.16 -2.15
CA LEU A 219 -16.34 5.37 -0.89
C LEU A 219 -16.87 6.80 -0.76
N SER A 220 -16.06 7.81 -1.11
CA SER A 220 -16.47 9.22 -1.08
C SER A 220 -17.65 9.47 -2.03
N ARG A 221 -17.62 8.90 -3.24
CA ARG A 221 -18.72 8.96 -4.19
C ARG A 221 -20.00 8.28 -3.70
N ALA A 222 -19.88 7.08 -3.13
CA ALA A 222 -21.03 6.31 -2.66
C ALA A 222 -21.70 6.93 -1.41
N SER A 223 -20.92 7.63 -0.59
CA SER A 223 -21.39 8.18 0.69
C SER A 223 -21.69 9.67 0.69
N GLY A 224 -21.22 10.42 -0.32
CA GLY A 224 -21.29 11.87 -0.32
C GLY A 224 -20.34 12.53 0.70
N LEU A 225 -19.45 11.77 1.35
CA LEU A 225 -18.47 12.31 2.29
C LEU A 225 -17.25 12.91 1.57
N PRO A 226 -16.55 13.87 2.20
CA PRO A 226 -15.26 14.35 1.71
C PRO A 226 -14.26 13.21 1.49
N PHE A 227 -13.46 13.29 0.42
CA PHE A 227 -12.47 12.27 0.06
C PHE A 227 -11.59 11.82 1.24
N GLU A 228 -11.02 12.78 1.96
CA GLU A 228 -10.13 12.55 3.09
C GLU A 228 -10.75 11.73 4.23
N HIS A 229 -12.07 11.82 4.43
CA HIS A 229 -12.79 11.11 5.46
C HIS A 229 -12.92 9.61 5.17
N CYS A 230 -12.86 9.22 3.90
CA CYS A 230 -13.01 7.84 3.47
C CYS A 230 -11.67 7.07 3.44
N PHE A 231 -10.53 7.76 3.54
CA PHE A 231 -9.22 7.14 3.34
C PHE A 231 -8.92 6.06 4.37
N GLY A 232 -9.20 6.32 5.66
CA GLY A 232 -8.95 5.35 6.72
C GLY A 232 -9.69 4.03 6.51
N MET A 233 -10.97 4.10 6.10
CA MET A 233 -11.75 2.90 5.78
C MET A 233 -11.25 2.21 4.53
N ALA A 234 -10.93 2.96 3.48
CA ALA A 234 -10.40 2.38 2.24
C ALA A 234 -9.09 1.62 2.48
N ASP A 235 -8.13 2.21 3.20
CA ASP A 235 -6.86 1.57 3.51
C ASP A 235 -7.06 0.35 4.43
N THR A 236 -8.00 0.43 5.38
CA THR A 236 -8.39 -0.71 6.24
C THR A 236 -9.05 -1.85 5.47
N LEU A 237 -9.66 -1.61 4.31
CA LEU A 237 -10.18 -2.66 3.45
C LEU A 237 -9.09 -3.22 2.53
N VAL A 238 -8.31 -2.34 1.94
CA VAL A 238 -7.33 -2.69 0.89
C VAL A 238 -6.13 -3.43 1.48
N VAL A 239 -5.52 -2.90 2.54
CA VAL A 239 -4.28 -3.47 3.11
C VAL A 239 -4.50 -4.91 3.59
N PRO A 240 -5.51 -5.20 4.42
CA PRO A 240 -5.75 -6.57 4.89
C PRO A 240 -6.17 -7.51 3.76
N ALA A 241 -6.87 -7.03 2.73
CA ALA A 241 -7.22 -7.85 1.57
C ALA A 241 -5.99 -8.25 0.75
N VAL A 242 -5.04 -7.32 0.54
CA VAL A 242 -3.76 -7.62 -0.13
C VAL A 242 -2.96 -8.62 0.69
N THR A 243 -2.86 -8.43 2.00
CA THR A 243 -2.13 -9.33 2.90
C THR A 243 -2.76 -10.72 2.92
N ALA A 244 -4.08 -10.82 3.08
CA ALA A 244 -4.82 -12.07 3.04
C ALA A 244 -4.58 -12.82 1.73
N TRP A 245 -4.75 -12.12 0.60
CA TRP A 245 -4.55 -12.71 -0.72
C TRP A 245 -3.11 -13.14 -0.94
N SER A 246 -2.13 -12.36 -0.48
CA SER A 246 -0.71 -12.73 -0.54
C SER A 246 -0.41 -13.98 0.27
N SER A 247 -0.93 -14.10 1.49
CA SER A 247 -0.77 -15.29 2.32
C SER A 247 -1.44 -16.49 1.69
N VAL A 248 -2.72 -16.40 1.34
CA VAL A 248 -3.49 -17.49 0.69
C VAL A 248 -2.81 -17.96 -0.61
N ALA A 249 -2.45 -17.03 -1.49
CA ALA A 249 -1.80 -17.37 -2.75
C ALA A 249 -0.45 -18.09 -2.54
N THR A 250 0.26 -17.77 -1.46
CA THR A 250 1.53 -18.40 -1.11
C THR A 250 1.31 -19.76 -0.47
N THR A 251 0.43 -19.86 0.54
CA THR A 251 0.09 -21.10 1.25
C THR A 251 -0.40 -22.19 0.30
N PHE A 252 -1.23 -21.83 -0.70
CA PHE A 252 -1.81 -22.79 -1.64
C PHE A 252 -1.11 -22.84 -3.00
N GLY A 253 0.02 -22.14 -3.17
CA GLY A 253 0.78 -22.15 -4.42
C GLY A 253 -0.01 -21.64 -5.65
N LEU A 254 -0.99 -20.75 -5.44
CA LEU A 254 -1.91 -20.27 -6.50
C LEU A 254 -1.25 -19.29 -7.45
N VAL A 255 -0.16 -18.65 -7.03
CA VAL A 255 0.65 -17.77 -7.87
C VAL A 255 2.04 -18.38 -7.96
N PRO A 256 2.55 -18.65 -9.19
CA PRO A 256 3.85 -19.25 -9.36
C PRO A 256 4.92 -18.42 -8.64
N PRO A 257 5.91 -19.06 -8.01
CA PRO A 257 7.04 -18.34 -7.47
C PRO A 257 7.70 -17.52 -8.59
N PRO A 258 8.27 -16.34 -8.27
CA PRO A 258 8.99 -15.57 -9.27
C PRO A 258 10.01 -16.47 -9.96
N PRO A 259 10.15 -16.38 -11.30
CA PRO A 259 11.02 -17.29 -12.05
C PRO A 259 12.43 -17.26 -11.45
N PRO A 260 13.10 -18.42 -11.33
CA PRO A 260 14.46 -18.46 -10.82
C PRO A 260 15.33 -17.55 -11.70
N PRO A 261 16.25 -16.77 -11.10
CA PRO A 261 17.21 -16.03 -11.88
C PRO A 261 17.96 -17.02 -12.76
N ARG A 262 18.00 -16.77 -14.08
CA ARG A 262 18.85 -17.53 -14.99
C ARG A 262 20.28 -17.47 -14.43
N ASP A 263 20.86 -18.64 -14.19
CA ASP A 263 22.23 -18.92 -13.75
C ASP A 263 22.50 -18.92 -12.22
N ALA A 264 22.36 -20.11 -11.62
CA ALA A 264 22.63 -20.42 -10.21
C ALA A 264 24.10 -20.23 -9.78
N HIS A 265 25.03 -19.95 -10.69
CA HIS A 265 26.43 -19.63 -10.35
C HIS A 265 26.70 -18.13 -10.14
N GLN A 266 25.73 -17.26 -10.45
CA GLN A 266 25.81 -15.80 -10.27
C GLN A 266 25.03 -15.32 -9.04
N HIS A 267 24.92 -16.19 -8.02
CA HIS A 267 23.95 -16.11 -6.92
C HIS A 267 24.03 -14.84 -6.05
N ASN A 268 25.20 -14.19 -5.99
CA ASN A 268 25.38 -12.94 -5.25
C ASN A 268 25.27 -11.69 -6.14
N SER A 269 25.45 -11.83 -7.44
CA SER A 269 25.49 -10.71 -8.39
C SER A 269 24.13 -10.47 -9.04
N ALA A 270 23.38 -11.54 -9.36
CA ALA A 270 22.05 -11.44 -9.97
C ALA A 270 20.97 -11.02 -8.96
N ARG A 271 21.06 -11.47 -7.70
CA ARG A 271 20.20 -10.98 -6.60
C ARG A 271 20.50 -9.52 -6.24
N ARG A 272 21.76 -9.09 -6.40
CA ARG A 272 22.13 -7.67 -6.38
C ARG A 272 21.58 -6.91 -7.60
N ALA A 273 21.57 -7.51 -8.79
CA ALA A 273 21.16 -6.84 -10.02
C ALA A 273 19.64 -6.72 -10.21
N SER A 274 18.82 -7.67 -9.72
CA SER A 274 17.35 -7.59 -9.85
C SER A 274 16.70 -6.64 -8.84
N ASP A 275 17.36 -6.39 -7.70
CA ASP A 275 16.90 -5.48 -6.64
C ASP A 275 17.58 -4.10 -6.70
N HIS A 276 18.65 -3.95 -7.48
CA HIS A 276 19.26 -2.66 -7.77
C HIS A 276 18.49 -1.93 -8.86
N ILE A 277 17.46 -1.21 -8.41
CA ILE A 277 17.14 0.09 -9.00
C ILE A 277 18.47 0.84 -9.16
N GLY A 278 18.81 1.23 -10.40
CA GLY A 278 20.10 1.86 -10.70
C GLY A 278 20.35 3.10 -9.86
N ALA A 279 21.61 3.46 -9.65
CA ALA A 279 22.00 4.57 -8.76
C ALA A 279 21.23 5.87 -9.02
N THR A 280 20.96 6.20 -10.28
CA THR A 280 20.14 7.35 -10.67
C THR A 280 18.72 7.25 -10.13
N ALA A 281 18.06 6.10 -10.27
CA ALA A 281 16.71 5.91 -9.80
C ALA A 281 16.65 5.78 -8.26
N ASP A 282 17.71 5.25 -7.61
CA ASP A 282 17.86 5.30 -6.15
C ASP A 282 17.92 6.76 -5.65
N ALA A 283 18.71 7.59 -6.31
CA ALA A 283 18.81 9.02 -6.00
C ALA A 283 17.49 9.77 -6.25
N CYS A 284 16.82 9.51 -7.38
CA CYS A 284 15.52 10.13 -7.68
C CYS A 284 14.46 9.77 -6.63
N LEU A 285 14.34 8.48 -6.27
CA LEU A 285 13.38 8.03 -5.26
C LEU A 285 13.74 8.57 -3.87
N GLY A 286 15.04 8.66 -3.54
CA GLY A 286 15.50 9.33 -2.32
C GLY A 286 15.12 10.81 -2.27
N ALA A 287 15.26 11.54 -3.38
CA ALA A 287 14.84 12.93 -3.49
C ALA A 287 13.32 13.09 -3.31
N VAL A 288 12.51 12.17 -3.86
CA VAL A 288 11.06 12.13 -3.62
C VAL A 288 10.75 11.95 -2.13
N SER A 289 11.42 11.01 -1.45
CA SER A 289 11.24 10.85 0.00
C SER A 289 11.64 12.10 0.80
N LEU A 290 12.73 12.77 0.45
CA LEU A 290 13.13 14.02 1.11
C LEU A 290 12.14 15.15 0.84
N ALA A 291 11.58 15.24 -0.37
CA ALA A 291 10.53 16.20 -0.68
C ALA A 291 9.26 15.94 0.16
N VAL A 292 8.88 14.66 0.35
CA VAL A 292 7.80 14.28 1.27
C VAL A 292 8.11 14.71 2.71
N ALA A 293 9.33 14.49 3.18
CA ALA A 293 9.74 14.89 4.53
C ALA A 293 9.68 16.42 4.71
N ALA A 294 10.22 17.18 3.75
CA ALA A 294 10.18 18.64 3.76
C ALA A 294 8.74 19.17 3.73
N PHE A 295 7.88 18.59 2.89
CA PHE A 295 6.46 18.93 2.83
C PHE A 295 5.74 18.65 4.15
N ALA A 296 6.00 17.51 4.79
CA ALA A 296 5.44 17.18 6.09
C ALA A 296 5.89 18.19 7.16
N CYS A 297 7.19 18.49 7.23
CA CYS A 297 7.75 19.48 8.15
C CYS A 297 7.14 20.88 7.95
N TYR A 298 7.04 21.33 6.70
CA TYR A 298 6.41 22.61 6.36
C TYR A 298 4.95 22.67 6.87
N ASN A 299 4.16 21.64 6.61
CA ASN A 299 2.76 21.61 7.06
C ASN A 299 2.64 21.56 8.59
N MET A 300 3.57 20.91 9.30
CA MET A 300 3.57 20.91 10.77
C MET A 300 3.82 22.31 11.35
N VAL A 301 4.72 23.09 10.71
CA VAL A 301 5.12 24.44 11.12
C VAL A 301 4.04 25.47 10.80
N VAL A 302 3.48 25.42 9.58
CA VAL A 302 2.47 26.40 9.12
C VAL A 302 1.09 26.14 9.70
N ALA A 303 0.82 24.92 10.16
CA ALA A 303 -0.49 24.60 10.69
C ALA A 303 -0.84 25.48 11.92
N PRO A 304 -2.05 26.05 11.97
CA PRO A 304 -2.46 26.98 13.01
C PRO A 304 -2.19 26.44 14.42
N ARG A 305 -1.74 27.33 15.33
CA ARG A 305 -1.62 26.99 16.74
C ARG A 305 -3.03 26.75 17.31
N PRO A 306 -3.23 25.71 18.14
CA PRO A 306 -4.49 25.54 18.86
C PRO A 306 -4.80 26.83 19.62
N ARG A 307 -6.00 27.39 19.43
CA ARG A 307 -6.45 28.49 20.29
C ARG A 307 -6.46 27.98 21.74
N PRO A 308 -5.97 28.76 22.71
CA PRO A 308 -6.08 28.39 24.12
C PRO A 308 -7.56 28.09 24.45
N GLN A 309 -7.82 26.94 25.07
CA GLN A 309 -9.13 26.64 25.64
C GLN A 309 -9.42 27.70 26.71
N GLY A 310 -10.20 28.72 26.36
CA GLY A 310 -10.49 29.86 27.25
C GLY A 310 -10.43 31.24 26.58
N ALA A 311 -9.98 31.36 25.33
CA ALA A 311 -10.08 32.63 24.62
C ALA A 311 -11.57 32.98 24.37
N PRO A 312 -12.05 34.17 24.78
CA PRO A 312 -13.44 34.57 24.58
C PRO A 312 -13.77 34.58 23.08
N ARG A 313 -14.96 34.07 22.75
CA ARG A 313 -15.53 34.23 21.41
C ARG A 313 -16.01 35.68 21.29
N THR A 314 -15.16 36.52 20.71
CA THR A 314 -15.53 37.84 20.20
C THR A 314 -16.25 37.68 18.87
#